data_AF-A0A3B8V185-F1
#
_entry.id   AF-A0A3B8V185-F1
#
_cell.length_a   1.000
_cell.length_b   1.000
_cell.length_c   1.000
_cell.angle_alpha   90.00
_cell.angle_beta   90.00
_cell.angle_gamma   90.00
#
_symmetry.space_group_name_H-M   'P 1'
#
loop_
_entity.id
_entity.type
_entity.pdbx_description
1 polymer ?
#
loop_
_entity_poly.entity_id
_entity_poly.type
_entity_poly.pdbx_seq_one_letter_code
_entity_poly.pdbx_strand_id
1 'polypeptide(L)' 'MVLDALRRSLFKYSARLHGVALMSNHVHYLLKTENPSDLPRLMQWLNWY' A
#
# COMPACT_ATOMS: atom_id res chain seq x y z
N MET A 1 -11.57 -6.15 0.83
CA MET A 1 -10.43 -6.90 0.27
C MET A 1 -9.22 -5.98 0.07
N VAL A 2 -9.22 -5.06 -0.90
CA VAL A 2 -8.07 -4.17 -1.20
C VAL A 2 -7.70 -3.22 -0.05
N LEU A 3 -8.68 -2.54 0.57
CA LEU A 3 -8.38 -1.62 1.69
C LEU A 3 -7.83 -2.34 2.93
N ASP A 4 -8.21 -3.60 3.14
CA ASP A 4 -7.66 -4.41 4.23
C ASP A 4 -6.23 -4.87 3.91
N ALA A 5 -5.97 -5.30 2.67
CA ALA A 5 -4.61 -5.57 2.20
C ALA A 5 -3.73 -4.32 2.33
N LEU A 6 -4.22 -3.15 1.91
CA LEU A 6 -3.51 -1.88 2.10
C LEU A 6 -3.22 -1.62 3.58
N ARG A 7 -4.21 -1.73 4.47
CA ARG A 7 -4.00 -1.57 5.92
C ARG A 7 -2.90 -2.51 6.43
N ARG A 8 -2.95 -3.79 6.06
CA ARG A 8 -1.97 -4.81 6.49
C ARG A 8 -0.56 -4.52 5.96
N SER A 9 -0.43 -4.01 4.74
CA SER A 9 0.87 -3.63 4.19
C SER A 9 1.47 -2.43 4.91
N LEU A 10 0.66 -1.44 5.30
CA LEU A 10 1.13 -0.29 6.07
C LEU A 10 1.78 -0.71 7.40
N PHE A 11 1.15 -1.65 8.12
CA PHE A 11 1.73 -2.22 9.35
C PHE A 11 2.98 -3.06 9.08
N LYS A 12 2.97 -3.90 8.04
CA LYS A 12 4.08 -4.82 7.74
C LYS A 12 5.37 -4.11 7.33
N TYR A 13 5.27 -3.01 6.59
CA TYR A 13 6.41 -2.29 6.01
C TYR A 13 6.68 -0.94 6.69
N SER A 14 6.10 -0.71 7.87
CA SER A 14 6.18 0.57 8.60
C SER A 14 5.91 1.77 7.67
N ALA A 15 4.90 1.64 6.82
CA ALA A 15 4.56 2.62 5.80
C ALA A 15 3.43 3.53 6.27
N ARG A 16 3.49 4.80 5.87
CA ARG A 16 2.48 5.80 6.15
C ARG A 16 1.65 6.09 4.91
N LEU A 17 0.33 6.00 5.03
CA LEU A 17 -0.61 6.40 3.99
C LEU A 17 -0.97 7.88 4.15
N HIS A 18 -0.84 8.65 3.08
CA HIS A 18 -1.19 10.08 3.02
C HIS A 18 -2.51 10.34 2.31
N GLY A 19 -2.90 9.48 1.38
CA GLY A 19 -4.17 9.59 0.67
C GLY A 19 -4.50 8.31 -0.10
N VAL A 20 -5.80 8.08 -0.29
CA VAL A 20 -6.34 6.96 -1.07
C VAL A 20 -7.53 7.43 -1.90
N ALA A 21 -7.59 7.03 -3.17
CA ALA A 21 -8.72 7.23 -4.05
C ALA A 21 -9.14 5.87 -4.61
N LEU A 22 -10.40 5.49 -4.33
CA LEU A 22 -10.98 4.22 -4.73
C LEU A 22 -11.84 4.44 -5.97
N MET A 23 -11.57 3.68 -7.03
CA MET A 23 -12.36 3.69 -8.26
C MET A 23 -13.00 2.30 -8.46
N SER A 24 -13.93 2.18 -9.38
CA SER A 24 -14.61 0.90 -9.66
C SER A 24 -13.67 -0.19 -10.19
N ASN A 25 -12.55 0.18 -10.81
CA ASN A 25 -11.62 -0.73 -11.48
C ASN A 25 -10.17 -0.65 -10.98
N HIS A 26 -9.80 0.35 -10.16
CA HIS A 26 -8.45 0.49 -9.62
C HIS A 26 -8.43 1.36 -8.36
N VAL A 27 -7.27 1.44 -7.72
CA VAL A 27 -7.04 2.24 -6.52
C VAL A 27 -5.76 3.03 -6.67
N HIS A 28 -5.81 4.33 -6.36
CA HIS A 28 -4.63 5.17 -6.21
C HIS A 28 -4.33 5.38 -4.74
N TYR A 29 -3.06 5.34 -4.37
CA TYR A 29 -2.62 5.67 -3.02
C TYR A 29 -1.30 6.44 -3.05
N LEU A 30 -1.19 7.40 -2.12
CA LEU A 30 0.03 8.12 -1.84
C LEU A 30 0.56 7.62 -0.49
N LEU A 31 1.75 7.04 -0.49
CA LEU A 31 2.36 6.49 0.72
C LEU A 31 3.85 6.80 0.80
N LYS A 32 4.39 6.70 2.01
CA LYS A 32 5.81 6.84 2.32
C LYS A 32 6.28 5.63 3.12
N THR A 33 7.42 5.07 2.75
CA THR A 33 8.17 4.11 3.57
C THR A 33 9.34 4.82 4.26
N GLU A 34 9.78 4.33 5.41
CA GLU A 34 11.00 4.84 6.07
C GLU A 34 12.26 4.42 5.29
N ASN A 35 12.28 3.18 4.82
CA ASN A 35 13.32 2.66 3.93
C ASN A 35 12.80 2.63 2.48
N PRO A 36 13.44 3.32 1.52
CA PRO A 36 13.04 3.29 0.11
C PRO A 36 12.98 1.87 -0.49
N SER A 37 13.83 0.95 -0.02
CA SER A 37 13.87 -0.44 -0.49
C SER A 37 12.63 -1.25 -0.10
N ASP A 38 11.81 -0.76 0.84
CA ASP A 38 10.53 -1.40 1.18
C ASP A 38 9.42 -1.10 0.18
N LEU A 39 9.51 -0.01 -0.58
CA LEU A 39 8.45 0.38 -1.50
C LEU A 39 8.18 -0.71 -2.57
N PRO A 40 9.17 -1.26 -3.29
CA PRO A 40 8.92 -2.34 -4.24
C PRO A 40 8.37 -3.61 -3.58
N ARG A 41 8.83 -3.93 -2.36
CA ARG A 41 8.35 -5.10 -1.60
C ARG A 41 6.90 -4.96 -1.18
N LEU A 42 6.51 -3.77 -0.72
CA LEU A 42 5.13 -3.42 -0.39
C LEU A 42 4.24 -3.52 -1.62
N MET A 43 4.67 -2.94 -2.76
CA MET A 43 3.90 -2.97 -4.01
C MET A 43 3.71 -4.40 -4.51
N GLN A 44 4.79 -5.20 -4.53
CA GLN A 44 4.70 -6.60 -4.92
C GLN A 44 3.78 -7.38 -3.98
N TRP A 45 3.87 -7.16 -2.66
CA TRP A 45 3.01 -7.84 -1.69
C TRP A 45 1.52 -7.49 -1.89
N LEU A 46 1.21 -6.23 -2.18
CA LEU A 46 -0.16 -5.79 -2.49
C LEU A 46 -0.72 -6.44 -3.74
N ASN A 47 0.09 -6.70 -4.77
CA ASN A 47 -0.36 -7.35 -6.01
C ASN A 47 -0.83 -8.80 -5.84
N TRP A 48 -0.59 -9.43 -4.68
CA TRP A 48 -1.09 -10.77 -4.38
C TRP A 48 -2.52 -10.78 -3.81
N TYR A 49 -3.14 -9.62 -3.62
CA TYR A 49 -4.48 -9.43 -3.04
C TYR A 49 -5.40 -8.65 -3.97
#